data_AF-A0A660QKU6-F1
#
_entry.id   AF-A0A660QKU6-F1
#
_cell.length_a   1.000
_cell.length_b   1.000
_cell.length_c   1.000
_cell.angle_alpha   90.00
_cell.angle_beta   90.00
_cell.angle_gamma   90.00
#
_symmetry.space_group_name_H-M   'P 1'
#
loop_
_entity.id
_entity.type
_entity.pdbx_description
1 polymer ?
#
loop_
_entity_poly.entity_id
_entity_poly.type
_entity_poly.pdbx_seq_one_letter_code
_entity_poly.pdbx_strand_id
1 'polypeptide(L)' 'MRKRVLKKTFKVVGIVFLLLFVLFPLYWLVVSSLKYPEDIYTMHPSLFPSRIRFLNYLDIWKTIP' A
#
# COMPACT_ATOMS: atom_id res chain seq x y z
N MET A 1 -36.97 -2.92 12.33
CA MET A 1 -35.65 -3.57 12.45
C MET A 1 -34.71 -3.38 11.24
N ARG A 2 -35.13 -3.61 9.98
CA ARG A 2 -34.28 -3.48 8.77
C ARG A 2 -33.49 -2.16 8.63
N LYS A 3 -34.10 -1.00 8.93
CA LYS A 3 -33.42 0.31 8.84
C LYS A 3 -32.22 0.45 9.80
N ARG A 4 -32.24 -0.21 10.96
CA ARG A 4 -31.12 -0.18 11.93
C ARG A 4 -29.95 -1.04 11.45
N VAL A 5 -30.24 -2.21 10.88
CA VAL A 5 -29.23 -3.09 10.29
C VAL A 5 -28.56 -2.42 9.09
N LEU A 6 -29.34 -1.82 8.18
CA LEU A 6 -28.79 -1.11 7.01
C LEU A 6 -27.85 0.03 7.39
N LYS A 7 -28.22 0.85 8.38
CA LYS A 7 -27.36 1.93 8.90
C LYS A 7 -26.07 1.38 9.51
N LYS A 8 -26.13 0.27 10.25
CA LYS A 8 -24.95 -0.38 10.83
C LYS A 8 -24.03 -0.92 9.73
N THR A 9 -24.57 -1.59 8.72
CA THR A 9 -23.82 -2.10 7.57
C THR A 9 -23.12 -0.97 6.83
N PHE A 10 -23.84 0.12 6.51
CA PHE A 10 -23.25 1.28 5.83
C PHE A 10 -22.12 1.91 6.65
N LYS A 11 -22.29 2.04 7.98
CA LYS A 11 -21.25 2.54 8.87
C LYS A 11 -20.02 1.64 8.86
N VAL A 12 -20.19 0.32 8.94
CA VAL A 12 -19.08 -0.63 8.92
C VAL A 12 -18.33 -0.58 7.60
N VAL A 13 -19.05 -0.58 6.46
CA VAL A 13 -18.45 -0.47 5.13
C VAL A 13 -17.67 0.84 4.99
N GLY A 14 -18.24 1.96 5.45
CA GLY A 14 -17.55 3.26 5.42
C GLY A 14 -16.27 3.27 6.26
N ILE A 15 -16.28 2.66 7.45
CA ILE A 15 -15.08 2.54 8.30
C ILE A 15 -14.02 1.67 7.63
N VAL A 16 -14.41 0.52 7.07
CA VAL A 16 -13.47 -0.37 6.37
C VAL A 16 -12.85 0.33 5.17
N PHE A 17 -13.65 1.05 4.39
CA PHE A 17 -13.15 1.82 3.25
C PHE A 17 -12.18 2.92 3.68
N LEU A 18 -12.52 3.70 4.72
CA LEU A 18 -11.63 4.72 5.28
C LEU A 18 -10.32 4.12 5.76
N LEU A 19 -10.38 2.97 6.43
CA LEU A 19 -9.20 2.27 6.93
C LEU A 19 -8.31 1.79 5.79
N LEU A 20 -8.88 1.19 4.73
CA LEU A 20 -8.12 0.81 3.54
C LEU A 20 -7.47 2.02 2.87
N PHE A 21 -8.19 3.13 2.75
CA PHE A 21 -7.66 4.37 2.17
C PHE A 21 -6.49 4.95 2.98
N VAL A 22 -6.60 4.96 4.31
CA VAL A 22 -5.55 5.46 5.22
C VAL A 22 -4.34 4.53 5.25
N LEU A 23 -4.56 3.21 5.19
CA LEU A 23 -3.47 2.23 5.21
C LEU A 23 -2.81 2.05 3.84
N PHE A 24 -3.49 2.39 2.75
CA PHE A 24 -2.94 2.27 1.40
C PHE A 24 -1.57 2.95 1.20
N PRO A 25 -1.33 4.21 1.62
CA PRO A 25 -0.01 4.83 1.49
C PRO A 25 1.08 4.09 2.30
N LEU A 26 0.75 3.55 3.48
CA LEU A 26 1.70 2.75 4.27
C LEU A 26 2.02 1.42 3.60
N TYR A 27 0.99 0.75 3.09
CA TYR A 27 1.14 -0.45 2.27
C TYR A 27 2.05 -0.17 1.05
N TRP A 28 1.78 0.93 0.33
CA TRP A 28 2.55 1.32 -0.84
C TRP A 28 4.01 1.63 -0.52
N LEU A 29 4.27 2.27 0.63
CA LEU A 29 5.63 2.54 1.10
C LEU A 29 6.41 1.25 1.33
N VAL A 30 5.82 0.28 2.05
CA VAL A 30 6.47 -1.01 2.31
C VAL A 30 6.70 -1.76 1.01
N VAL A 31 5.67 -1.89 0.17
CA VAL A 31 5.78 -2.61 -1.11
C VAL A 31 6.79 -1.96 -2.05
N SER A 32 6.80 -0.63 -2.17
CA SER A 32 7.74 0.08 -3.05
C SER A 32 9.19 -0.06 -2.55
N SER A 33 9.42 -0.11 -1.23
CA SER A 33 10.76 -0.35 -0.67
C SER A 33 11.33 -1.74 -1.02
N LEU A 34 10.47 -2.70 -1.35
CA LEU A 34 10.84 -4.06 -1.77
C LEU A 34 10.94 -4.23 -3.29
N LYS A 35 10.54 -3.23 -4.09
CA LYS A 35 10.60 -3.30 -5.56
C LYS A 35 11.98 -2.89 -6.09
N TYR A 36 12.26 -3.30 -7.31
CA TYR A 36 13.38 -2.76 -8.06
C TYR A 36 13.06 -1.32 -8.51
N PRO A 37 14.03 -0.39 -8.54
CA PRO A 37 13.79 1.01 -8.93
C PRO A 37 13.07 1.18 -10.28
N GLU A 38 13.43 0.36 -11.26
CA GLU A 38 12.81 0.32 -12.59
C GLU A 38 11.34 -0.10 -12.57
N ASP A 39 10.90 -0.87 -11.56
CA ASP A 39 9.52 -1.33 -11.42
C ASP A 39 8.63 -0.31 -10.71
N ILE A 40 9.22 0.68 -10.01
CA ILE A 40 8.50 1.72 -9.27
C ILE A 40 7.95 2.78 -10.23
N TYR A 41 8.75 3.19 -11.23
CA TYR A 41 8.43 4.28 -12.16
C TYR A 41 7.85 3.77 -13.48
N THR A 42 6.81 2.96 -13.40
CA THR A 42 6.11 2.42 -14.58
C THR A 42 4.71 3.03 -14.71
N MET A 43 4.18 3.10 -15.94
CA MET A 43 2.83 3.63 -16.22
C MET A 43 1.73 2.83 -15.49
N HIS A 44 1.96 1.53 -15.28
CA HIS A 44 1.06 0.63 -14.57
C HIS A 44 1.82 -0.04 -13.42
N PRO A 45 2.01 0.65 -12.30
CA PRO A 45 2.80 0.10 -11.21
C PRO A 45 2.01 -1.02 -10.52
N SER A 46 2.60 -2.22 -10.45
CA SER A 46 1.97 -3.39 -9.85
C SER A 46 1.63 -3.17 -8.37
N LEU A 47 0.49 -3.67 -7.89
CA LEU A 47 0.16 -3.61 -6.46
C LEU A 47 1.09 -4.47 -5.60
N PHE A 48 1.71 -5.50 -6.17
CA PHE A 48 2.64 -6.41 -5.49
C PHE A 48 4.00 -6.42 -6.19
N PRO A 49 5.10 -6.66 -5.48
CA PRO A 49 6.42 -6.79 -6.12
C PRO A 49 6.45 -8.05 -6.98
N SER A 50 6.88 -7.93 -8.23
CA SER A 50 7.13 -9.07 -9.13
C SER A 50 8.33 -9.91 -8.65
N ARG A 51 9.32 -9.22 -8.08
CA ARG A 51 10.50 -9.78 -7.42
C ARG A 51 10.83 -8.92 -6.20
N ILE A 52 11.24 -9.58 -5.11
CA ILE A 52 11.58 -8.90 -3.85
C ILE A 52 13.06 -8.52 -3.85
N ARG A 53 13.36 -7.26 -3.52
CA ARG A 53 14.72 -6.71 -3.42
C ARG A 53 14.95 -6.09 -2.04
N PHE A 54 15.57 -6.85 -1.14
CA PHE A 54 16.04 -6.32 0.16
C PHE A 54 17.31 -5.46 0.05
N LEU A 55 18.04 -5.54 -1.07
CA LEU A 55 19.26 -4.75 -1.27
C LEU A 55 19.03 -3.24 -1.16
N ASN A 56 17.81 -2.76 -1.41
CA ASN A 56 17.47 -1.33 -1.28
C ASN A 56 17.81 -0.77 0.11
N TYR A 57 17.65 -1.57 1.19
CA TYR A 57 17.98 -1.17 2.56
C TYR A 57 19.49 -1.05 2.81
N LEU A 58 20.32 -1.74 2.03
CA LEU A 58 21.78 -1.63 2.10
C LEU A 58 22.31 -0.56 1.15
N ASP A 59 21.77 -0.51 -0.07
CA ASP A 59 22.23 0.39 -1.13
C ASP A 59 21.94 1.86 -0.79
N ILE A 60 20.87 2.16 -0.04
CA ILE A 60 20.55 3.52 0.37
C ILE A 60 21.72 4.21 1.11
N TRP A 61 22.46 3.46 1.93
CA TRP A 61 23.62 3.99 2.67
C TRP A 61 24.80 4.34 1.78
N LYS A 62 24.87 3.79 0.57
CA LYS A 62 25.90 4.12 -0.42
C LYS A 62 25.57 5.37 -1.22
N THR A 63 24.32 5.84 -1.15
CA THR A 63 23.84 7.04 -1.86
C THR A 63 23.96 8.32 -1.05
N ILE A 64 24.27 8.19 0.26
CA ILE A 64 24.48 9.32 1.17
C ILE A 64 25.98 9.65 1.14
N PRO A 65 26.39 10.89 0.81
CA PRO A 65 27.79 11.30 0.79
C PRO A 65 28.45 11.36 2.17
#